data_AF-A0A9X8G6H9-F1
#
_entry.id   AF-A0A9X8G6H9-F1
#
_cell.length_a   1.000
_cell.length_b   1.000
_cell.length_c   1.000
_cell.angle_alpha   90.00
_cell.angle_beta   90.00
_cell.angle_gamma   90.00
#
_symmetry.space_group_name_H-M   'P 1'
#
loop_
_entity.id
_entity.type
_entity.pdbx_description
1 polymer ?
#
loop_
_entity_poly.entity_id
_entity_poly.type
_entity_poly.pdbx_seq_one_letter_code
_entity_poly.pdbx_strand_id
1 'polypeptide(L)'
;MDSRLQAAIALRKQGQHDKSRQALQALAEEPALRAQALLNIAWSYDNEGKERDAEPHYLAALAAGLSGEDKFEAQFGLASTWRCLGKYAQAKSLFEEIMASWPQATEVRPFYALCLHNLGEHDNAIAVLLASIIQHPDARTEPYKAVLHHYAQHPHQRW
;
A
#
# COMPACT_ATOMS: atom_id res chain seq x y z
N MET A 1 9.09 20.94 4.69
CA MET A 1 8.32 20.18 5.70
C MET A 1 8.47 20.85 7.05
N ASP A 2 7.39 20.96 7.82
CA ASP A 2 7.37 21.53 9.18
C ASP A 2 8.28 20.72 10.13
N SER A 3 9.08 21.40 10.97
CA SER A 3 10.07 20.75 11.86
C SER A 3 9.43 19.89 12.94
N ARG A 4 8.22 20.25 13.40
CA ARG A 4 7.46 19.46 14.39
C ARG A 4 6.95 18.17 13.77
N LEU A 5 6.48 18.24 12.53
CA LEU A 5 6.08 17.06 11.77
C LEU A 5 7.29 16.13 11.55
N GLN A 6 8.45 16.67 11.17
CA GLN A 6 9.68 15.88 11.02
C GLN A 6 10.11 15.22 12.33
N ALA A 7 10.03 15.93 13.46
CA ALA A 7 10.35 15.36 14.78
C ALA A 7 9.40 14.21 15.14
N ALA A 8 8.10 14.37 14.87
CA ALA A 8 7.12 13.31 15.11
C ALA A 8 7.34 12.08 14.20
N ILE A 9 7.71 12.30 12.93
CA ILE A 9 8.10 11.22 12.02
C ILE A 9 9.36 10.49 12.50
N ALA A 10 10.35 11.23 13.01
CA ALA A 10 11.56 10.63 13.56
C ALA A 10 11.26 9.73 14.77
N LEU A 11 10.36 10.15 15.67
CA LEU A 11 9.89 9.31 16.77
C LEU A 11 9.29 7.98 16.28
N ARG A 12 8.43 8.02 15.26
CA ARG A 12 7.84 6.80 14.64
C ARG A 12 8.92 5.88 14.07
N LYS A 13 9.89 6.44 13.33
CA LYS A 13 11.01 5.67 12.74
C LYS A 13 11.92 5.04 13.80
N GLN A 14 11.97 5.60 15.01
CA GLN A 14 12.70 5.04 16.15
C GLN A 14 11.87 4.02 16.97
N GLY A 15 10.65 3.69 16.54
CA GLY A 15 9.75 2.81 17.28
C GLY A 15 9.04 3.46 18.46
N GLN A 16 9.19 4.79 18.66
CA GLN A 16 8.49 5.54 19.71
C GLN A 16 7.09 5.94 19.22
N HIS A 17 6.27 4.95 18.87
CA HIS A 17 4.99 5.11 18.20
C HIS A 17 3.97 5.95 18.97
N ASP A 18 3.83 5.72 20.28
CA ASP A 18 2.88 6.50 21.11
C ASP A 18 3.25 7.98 21.18
N LYS A 19 4.54 8.29 21.38
CA LYS A 19 5.03 9.68 21.40
C LYS A 19 4.86 10.35 20.04
N SER A 20 5.10 9.60 18.96
CA SER A 20 4.86 10.08 17.61
C SER A 20 3.38 10.44 17.42
N ARG A 21 2.47 9.52 17.74
CA ARG A 21 1.02 9.75 17.63
C ARG A 21 0.57 10.93 18.47
N GLN A 22 1.05 11.07 19.70
CA GLN A 22 0.71 12.20 20.57
C GLN A 22 1.13 13.54 19.94
N ALA A 23 2.35 13.62 19.40
CA ALA A 23 2.82 14.82 18.72
C ALA A 23 2.02 15.11 17.43
N LEU A 24 1.73 14.07 16.64
CA LEU A 24 0.94 14.20 15.41
C LEU A 24 -0.51 14.60 15.68
N GLN A 25 -1.12 14.15 16.78
CA GLN A 25 -2.49 14.49 17.13
C GLN A 25 -2.65 16.00 17.33
N ALA A 26 -1.67 16.66 17.95
CA ALA A 26 -1.67 18.12 18.08
C ALA A 26 -1.57 18.81 16.71
N LEU A 27 -0.75 18.28 15.81
CA LEU A 27 -0.60 18.82 14.44
C LEU A 27 -1.84 18.55 13.56
N ALA A 28 -2.64 17.53 13.88
CA ALA A 28 -3.86 17.20 13.15
C ALA A 28 -4.97 18.26 13.30
N GLU A 29 -4.88 19.11 14.34
CA GLU A 29 -5.78 20.24 14.56
C GLU A 29 -5.41 21.46 13.69
N GLU A 30 -4.19 21.51 13.13
CA GLU A 30 -3.76 22.58 12.22
C GLU A 30 -4.19 22.26 10.78
N PRO A 31 -5.06 23.05 10.14
CA PRO A 31 -5.60 22.71 8.81
C PRO A 31 -4.53 22.45 7.74
N ALA A 32 -3.41 23.19 7.80
CA ALA A 32 -2.31 23.05 6.86
C ALA A 32 -1.50 21.74 7.01
N LEU A 33 -1.52 21.12 8.20
CA LEU A 33 -0.77 19.90 8.50
C LEU A 33 -1.67 18.68 8.69
N ARG A 34 -2.98 18.89 8.84
CA ARG A 34 -3.97 17.87 9.17
C ARG A 34 -3.84 16.60 8.36
N ALA A 35 -3.82 16.72 7.03
CA ALA A 35 -3.78 15.57 6.14
C ALA A 35 -2.49 14.74 6.30
N GLN A 36 -1.32 15.40 6.35
CA GLN A 36 -0.03 14.74 6.55
C GLN A 36 0.14 14.15 7.96
N ALA A 37 -0.38 14.84 8.98
CA ALA A 37 -0.36 14.36 10.35
C ALA A 37 -1.18 13.07 10.48
N LEU A 38 -2.40 13.05 9.93
CA LEU A 38 -3.28 11.88 9.93
C LEU A 38 -2.67 10.69 9.18
N LEU A 39 -2.05 10.91 8.01
CA LEU A 39 -1.33 9.86 7.28
C LEU A 39 -0.22 9.24 8.14
N ASN A 40 0.55 10.07 8.85
CA ASN A 40 1.62 9.57 9.71
C ASN A 40 1.11 8.86 10.97
N ILE A 41 -0.07 9.22 11.49
CA ILE A 41 -0.72 8.48 12.56
C ILE A 41 -1.14 7.10 12.05
N ALA A 42 -1.73 7.03 10.86
CA ALA A 42 -2.11 5.78 10.21
C ALA A 42 -0.90 4.83 10.06
N TRP A 43 0.19 5.32 9.47
CA TRP A 43 1.46 4.57 9.39
C TRP A 43 2.03 4.17 10.75
N SER A 44 1.82 4.97 11.80
CA SER A 44 2.30 4.62 13.13
C SER A 44 1.57 3.39 13.69
N TYR A 45 0.26 3.27 13.45
CA TYR A 45 -0.51 2.08 13.81
C TYR A 45 -0.19 0.88 12.91
N ASP A 46 -0.06 1.09 11.59
CA ASP A 46 0.31 0.03 10.65
C ASP A 46 1.69 -0.57 10.95
N ASN A 47 2.67 0.25 11.34
CA ASN A 47 3.98 -0.24 11.76
C ASN A 47 3.93 -1.18 12.99
N GLU A 48 2.85 -1.13 13.77
CA GLU A 48 2.61 -2.01 14.92
C GLU A 48 1.65 -3.17 14.60
N GLY A 49 1.19 -3.31 13.35
CA GLY A 49 0.17 -4.30 12.98
C GLY A 49 -1.19 -4.01 13.62
N LYS A 50 -1.52 -2.73 13.81
CA LYS A 50 -2.80 -2.27 14.37
C LYS A 50 -3.70 -1.70 13.27
N GLU A 51 -4.02 -2.51 12.26
CA GLU A 51 -4.69 -2.05 11.04
C GLU A 51 -6.10 -1.51 11.32
N ARG A 52 -6.78 -2.03 12.36
CA ARG A 52 -8.10 -1.51 12.80
C ARG A 52 -8.01 -0.06 13.29
N ASP A 53 -6.92 0.29 13.95
CA ASP A 53 -6.68 1.65 14.44
C ASP A 53 -6.17 2.55 13.32
N ALA A 54 -5.43 2.00 12.34
CA ALA A 54 -4.92 2.76 11.20
C ALA A 54 -6.00 3.20 10.20
N GLU A 55 -6.97 2.32 9.90
CA GLU A 55 -8.04 2.56 8.92
C GLU A 55 -8.71 3.95 9.03
N PRO A 56 -9.24 4.38 10.20
CA PRO A 56 -9.90 5.68 10.30
C PRO A 56 -8.96 6.86 10.00
N HIS A 57 -7.67 6.72 10.28
CA HIS A 57 -6.70 7.78 10.02
C HIS A 57 -6.33 7.89 8.55
N TYR A 58 -6.22 6.77 7.82
CA TYR A 58 -6.08 6.80 6.35
C TYR A 58 -7.28 7.48 5.68
N LEU A 59 -8.49 7.06 6.04
CA LEU A 59 -9.72 7.65 5.50
C LEU A 59 -9.81 9.15 5.80
N ALA A 60 -9.51 9.55 7.04
CA ALA A 60 -9.51 10.95 7.43
C ALA A 60 -8.42 11.77 6.72
N ALA A 61 -7.24 11.20 6.48
CA ALA A 61 -6.16 11.85 5.75
C ALA A 61 -6.56 12.11 4.29
N LEU A 62 -7.12 11.10 3.62
CA LEU A 62 -7.65 11.22 2.25
C LEU A 62 -8.77 12.27 2.17
N ALA A 63 -9.71 12.25 3.12
CA ALA A 63 -10.79 13.25 3.21
C ALA A 63 -10.27 14.67 3.49
N ALA A 64 -9.13 14.81 4.17
CA ALA A 64 -8.47 16.09 4.43
C ALA A 64 -7.71 16.64 3.21
N GLY A 65 -7.76 15.97 2.05
CA GLY A 65 -7.29 16.52 0.78
C GLY A 65 -5.83 16.21 0.44
N LEU A 66 -5.33 15.03 0.82
CA LEU A 66 -4.02 14.57 0.32
C LEU A 66 -3.96 14.58 -1.20
N SER A 67 -2.78 14.88 -1.73
CA SER A 67 -2.51 14.93 -3.17
C SER A 67 -1.11 14.36 -3.47
N GLY A 68 -0.85 14.06 -4.75
CA GLY A 68 0.45 13.55 -5.18
C GLY A 68 0.86 12.24 -4.50
N GLU A 69 2.12 12.18 -4.09
CA GLU A 69 2.73 11.02 -3.43
C GLU A 69 2.04 10.68 -2.10
N ASP A 70 1.70 11.66 -1.27
CA ASP A 70 1.01 11.40 0.00
C ASP A 70 -0.37 10.74 -0.22
N LYS A 71 -1.10 11.13 -1.29
CA LYS A 71 -2.37 10.50 -1.64
C LYS A 71 -2.17 9.05 -2.04
N PHE A 72 -1.18 8.79 -2.90
CA PHE A 72 -0.80 7.43 -3.32
C PHE A 72 -0.49 6.56 -2.09
N GLU A 73 0.39 7.04 -1.22
CA GLU A 73 0.80 6.35 0.01
C GLU A 73 -0.38 6.07 0.94
N ALA A 74 -1.29 7.03 1.09
CA ALA A 74 -2.50 6.84 1.91
C ALA A 74 -3.45 5.79 1.32
N GLN A 75 -3.67 5.79 0.00
CA GLN A 75 -4.51 4.78 -0.65
C GLN A 75 -3.84 3.40 -0.60
N PHE A 76 -2.53 3.32 -0.82
CA PHE A 76 -1.80 2.06 -0.81
C PHE A 76 -1.73 1.43 0.59
N GLY A 77 -1.49 2.25 1.61
CA GLY A 77 -1.60 1.85 3.01
C GLY A 77 -3.01 1.37 3.36
N LEU A 78 -4.05 2.12 2.97
CA LEU A 78 -5.45 1.74 3.21
C LEU A 78 -5.84 0.43 2.51
N ALA A 79 -5.43 0.22 1.26
CA ALA A 79 -5.71 -1.03 0.54
C ALA A 79 -5.05 -2.24 1.25
N SER A 80 -3.82 -2.06 1.71
CA SER A 80 -3.10 -3.08 2.49
C SER A 80 -3.76 -3.33 3.85
N THR A 81 -4.17 -2.27 4.55
CA THR A 81 -4.97 -2.32 5.78
C THR A 81 -6.26 -3.12 5.57
N TRP A 82 -7.06 -2.79 4.55
CA TRP A 82 -8.28 -3.51 4.25
C TRP A 82 -8.05 -4.99 3.93
N ARG A 83 -6.96 -5.33 3.21
CA ARG A 83 -6.57 -6.72 3.00
C ARG A 83 -6.28 -7.43 4.33
N CYS A 84 -5.49 -6.84 5.22
CA CYS A 84 -5.21 -7.42 6.55
C CYS A 84 -6.48 -7.60 7.39
N LEU A 85 -7.45 -6.68 7.27
CA LEU A 85 -8.72 -6.74 7.97
C LEU A 85 -9.75 -7.70 7.36
N GLY A 86 -9.43 -8.40 6.26
CA GLY A 86 -10.33 -9.31 5.57
C GLY A 86 -11.35 -8.62 4.65
N LYS A 87 -11.23 -7.31 4.45
CA LYS A 87 -12.07 -6.50 3.54
C LYS A 87 -11.58 -6.62 2.09
N TYR A 88 -11.43 -7.86 1.62
CA TYR A 88 -10.68 -8.16 0.40
C TYR A 88 -11.28 -7.53 -0.87
N ALA A 89 -12.61 -7.50 -1.00
CA ALA A 89 -13.25 -6.89 -2.16
C ALA A 89 -12.97 -5.39 -2.25
N GLN A 90 -13.01 -4.68 -1.11
CA GLN A 90 -12.71 -3.25 -1.03
C GLN A 90 -11.23 -2.99 -1.32
N ALA A 91 -10.34 -3.83 -0.76
CA ALA A 91 -8.91 -3.77 -1.02
C ALA A 91 -8.61 -3.99 -2.52
N LYS A 92 -9.23 -4.99 -3.15
CA LYS A 92 -9.08 -5.28 -4.58
C LYS A 92 -9.43 -4.06 -5.43
N SER A 93 -10.62 -3.48 -5.23
CA SER A 93 -11.04 -2.29 -5.99
C SER A 93 -10.10 -1.10 -5.77
N LEU A 94 -9.61 -0.89 -4.56
CA LEU A 94 -8.68 0.21 -4.29
C LEU A 94 -7.30 -0.03 -4.93
N PHE A 95 -6.79 -1.27 -4.91
CA PHE A 95 -5.56 -1.62 -5.65
C PHE A 95 -5.70 -1.39 -7.15
N GLU A 96 -6.84 -1.76 -7.75
CA GLU A 96 -7.14 -1.51 -9.16
C GLU A 96 -7.17 0.01 -9.47
N GLU A 97 -7.81 0.82 -8.62
CA GLU A 97 -7.81 2.28 -8.75
C GLU A 97 -6.39 2.87 -8.67
N ILE A 98 -5.58 2.39 -7.72
CA ILE A 98 -4.19 2.83 -7.56
C ILE A 98 -3.39 2.49 -8.82
N MET A 99 -3.47 1.26 -9.34
CA MET A 99 -2.74 0.87 -10.55
C MET A 99 -3.18 1.65 -11.80
N ALA A 100 -4.45 2.05 -11.87
CA ALA A 100 -4.94 2.90 -12.96
C ALA A 100 -4.42 4.34 -12.85
N SER A 101 -4.33 4.88 -11.63
CA SER A 101 -3.93 6.27 -11.36
C SER A 101 -2.40 6.45 -11.31
N TRP A 102 -1.67 5.42 -10.87
CA TRP A 102 -0.20 5.37 -10.77
C TRP A 102 0.35 4.13 -11.48
N PRO A 103 0.29 4.06 -12.81
CA PRO A 103 0.71 2.88 -13.57
C PRO A 103 2.20 2.54 -13.44
N GLN A 104 3.02 3.50 -12.97
CA GLN A 104 4.46 3.32 -12.73
C GLN A 104 4.77 2.80 -11.32
N ALA A 105 3.79 2.75 -10.40
CA ALA A 105 3.95 2.25 -9.04
C ALA A 105 3.94 0.71 -9.02
N THR A 106 5.02 0.12 -9.53
CA THR A 106 5.16 -1.33 -9.68
C THR A 106 5.12 -2.10 -8.35
N GLU A 107 5.48 -1.43 -7.25
CA GLU A 107 5.43 -1.93 -5.88
C GLU A 107 4.03 -2.31 -5.41
N VAL A 108 2.97 -1.84 -6.07
CA VAL A 108 1.58 -2.18 -5.75
C VAL A 108 1.22 -3.61 -6.19
N ARG A 109 1.81 -4.09 -7.29
CA ARG A 109 1.44 -5.36 -7.94
C ARG A 109 1.57 -6.58 -7.02
N PRO A 110 2.64 -6.75 -6.23
CA PRO A 110 2.74 -7.88 -5.30
C PRO A 110 1.64 -7.88 -4.24
N PHE A 111 1.26 -6.72 -3.70
CA PHE A 111 0.22 -6.62 -2.68
C PHE A 111 -1.18 -6.87 -3.26
N TYR A 112 -1.42 -6.41 -4.48
CA TYR A 112 -2.61 -6.78 -5.24
C TYR A 112 -2.70 -8.29 -5.46
N ALA A 113 -1.61 -8.94 -5.87
CA ALA A 113 -1.57 -10.40 -6.01
C ALA A 113 -1.86 -11.14 -4.69
N LEU A 114 -1.35 -10.65 -3.55
CA LEU A 114 -1.72 -11.19 -2.24
C LEU A 114 -3.22 -11.05 -1.96
N CYS A 115 -3.81 -9.91 -2.32
CA CYS A 115 -5.25 -9.69 -2.19
C CYS A 115 -6.07 -10.66 -3.06
N LEU A 116 -5.65 -10.86 -4.32
CA LEU A 116 -6.25 -11.84 -5.23
C LEU A 116 -6.16 -13.25 -4.68
N HIS A 117 -5.02 -13.62 -4.10
CA HIS A 117 -4.86 -14.90 -3.43
C HIS A 117 -5.83 -15.05 -2.25
N ASN A 118 -6.02 -14.01 -1.42
CA ASN A 118 -7.00 -14.03 -0.34
C ASN A 118 -8.46 -14.15 -0.81
N LEU A 119 -8.75 -13.74 -2.05
CA LEU A 119 -10.05 -13.91 -2.71
C LEU A 119 -10.24 -15.27 -3.40
N GLY A 120 -9.21 -16.12 -3.41
CA GLY A 120 -9.23 -17.39 -4.15
C GLY A 120 -8.93 -17.26 -5.64
N GLU A 121 -8.60 -16.05 -6.12
CA GLU A 121 -8.24 -15.78 -7.52
C GLU A 121 -6.75 -16.13 -7.77
N HIS A 122 -6.36 -17.37 -7.50
CA HIS A 122 -4.97 -17.81 -7.49
C HIS A 122 -4.27 -17.68 -8.85
N ASP A 123 -4.98 -18.01 -9.94
CA ASP A 123 -4.44 -17.87 -11.30
C ASP A 123 -4.14 -16.40 -11.64
N ASN A 124 -5.06 -15.49 -11.30
CA ASN A 124 -4.85 -14.05 -11.50
C ASN A 124 -3.68 -13.54 -10.63
N ALA A 125 -3.56 -14.01 -9.39
CA ALA A 125 -2.44 -13.66 -8.52
C ALA A 125 -1.09 -14.06 -9.13
N ILE A 126 -0.98 -15.29 -9.63
CA ILE A 126 0.23 -15.79 -10.32
C ILE A 126 0.51 -14.95 -11.57
N ALA A 127 -0.51 -14.71 -12.40
CA ALA A 127 -0.37 -13.92 -13.62
C ALA A 127 0.17 -12.51 -13.33
N VAL A 128 -0.32 -11.84 -12.28
CA VAL A 128 0.16 -10.51 -11.86
C VAL A 128 1.64 -10.55 -11.45
N LEU A 129 2.06 -11.55 -10.68
CA LEU A 129 3.45 -11.69 -10.23
C LEU A 129 4.38 -11.98 -11.41
N LEU A 130 4.00 -12.91 -12.30
CA LEU A 130 4.76 -13.23 -13.50
C LEU A 130 4.87 -12.01 -14.43
N ALA A 131 3.78 -11.26 -14.63
CA ALA A 131 3.80 -10.03 -15.41
C ALA A 131 4.79 -9.00 -14.86
N SER A 132 4.92 -8.90 -13.52
CA SER A 132 5.88 -8.00 -12.88
C SER A 132 7.34 -8.38 -13.21
N ILE A 133 7.65 -9.68 -13.22
CA ILE A 133 8.98 -10.19 -13.63
C ILE A 133 9.24 -9.96 -15.12
N ILE A 134 8.23 -10.21 -15.97
CA ILE A 134 8.34 -10.06 -17.44
C ILE A 134 8.55 -8.59 -17.84
N GLN A 135 7.94 -7.65 -17.10
CA GLN A 135 8.09 -6.21 -17.36
C GLN A 135 9.47 -5.69 -16.94
N HIS A 136 10.04 -6.23 -15.85
CA HIS A 136 11.34 -5.81 -15.32
C HIS A 136 12.27 -7.01 -15.08
N PRO A 137 12.70 -7.71 -16.15
CA PRO A 137 13.57 -8.86 -16.02
C PRO A 137 14.98 -8.44 -15.57
N ASP A 138 15.59 -9.26 -14.72
CA ASP A 138 17.04 -9.23 -14.43
C ASP A 138 17.79 -10.19 -15.37
N ALA A 139 19.12 -10.16 -15.34
CA ALA A 139 19.96 -11.02 -16.19
C ALA A 139 19.68 -12.53 -16.00
N ARG A 140 19.12 -12.93 -14.85
CA ARG A 140 18.80 -14.33 -14.53
C ARG A 140 17.42 -14.74 -14.99
N THR A 141 16.48 -13.80 -15.09
CA THR A 141 15.08 -14.05 -15.47
C THR A 141 14.81 -13.77 -16.95
N GLU A 142 15.63 -12.96 -17.62
CA GLU A 142 15.50 -12.68 -19.06
C GLU A 142 15.41 -13.94 -19.95
N PRO A 143 16.27 -14.98 -19.78
CA PRO A 143 16.17 -16.18 -20.62
C PRO A 143 14.84 -16.94 -20.47
N TYR A 144 14.14 -16.74 -19.35
CA TYR A 144 12.87 -17.40 -19.04
C TYR A 144 11.65 -16.56 -19.42
N LYS A 145 11.82 -15.36 -19.98
CA LYS A 145 10.71 -14.43 -20.24
C LYS A 145 9.60 -15.04 -21.09
N ALA A 146 9.94 -15.80 -22.14
CA ALA A 146 8.95 -16.45 -23.01
C ALA A 146 8.13 -17.51 -22.26
N VAL A 147 8.79 -18.35 -21.44
CA VAL A 147 8.10 -19.38 -20.66
C VAL A 147 7.28 -18.77 -19.52
N LEU A 148 7.77 -17.71 -18.88
CA LEU A 148 7.01 -16.96 -17.88
C LEU A 148 5.77 -16.31 -18.50
N HIS A 149 5.85 -15.82 -19.74
CA HIS A 149 4.71 -15.27 -20.46
C HIS A 149 3.65 -16.33 -20.73
N HIS A 150 4.06 -17.54 -21.13
CA HIS A 150 3.16 -18.68 -21.29
C HIS A 150 2.43 -19.02 -19.98
N TYR A 151 3.16 -19.16 -18.87
CA TYR A 151 2.54 -19.45 -17.57
C TYR A 151 1.67 -18.31 -17.04
N ALA A 152 1.95 -17.05 -17.38
CA ALA A 152 1.09 -15.93 -17.02
C ALA A 152 -0.29 -16.00 -17.70
N GLN A 153 -0.36 -16.61 -18.90
CA GLN A 153 -1.61 -16.84 -19.62
C GLN A 153 -2.30 -18.15 -19.20
N HIS A 154 -1.53 -19.13 -18.73
CA HIS A 154 -2.02 -20.47 -18.38
C HIS A 154 -1.48 -20.97 -17.01
N PRO A 155 -1.83 -20.34 -15.87
CA PRO A 155 -1.18 -20.61 -14.58
C PRO A 155 -1.44 -22.01 -14.02
N HIS A 156 -2.55 -22.64 -14.40
CA HIS A 156 -2.96 -23.97 -13.94
C HIS A 156 -2.51 -25.11 -14.85
N GLN A 157 -1.82 -24.84 -15.97
CA GLN A 157 -1.42 -25.88 -16.91
C GLN A 157 -0.42 -26.84 -16.26
N ARG A 158 -0.77 -28.14 -16.26
CA ARG A 158 0.10 -29.23 -15.83
C ARG A 158 0.49 -30.05 -17.07
N TRP A 159 1.76 -30.43 -17.14
CA TRP A 159 2.33 -31.28 -18.19
C TRP A 159 2.19 -32.75 -17.81
#